data_AF-L1ML22-F1
#
_entry.id   AF-L1ML22-F1
#
_cell.length_a   1.000
_cell.length_b   1.000
_cell.length_c   1.000
_cell.angle_alpha   90.00
_cell.angle_beta   90.00
_cell.angle_gamma   90.00
#
_symmetry.space_group_name_H-M   'P 1'
#
loop_
_entity.id
_entity.type
_entity.pdbx_description
1 polymer ?
#
loop_
_entity_poly.entity_id
_entity_poly.type
_entity_poly.pdbx_seq_one_letter_code
_entity_poly.pdbx_strand_id
1 'polypeptide(L)'
;MDAFRYMILKNVNALTETEKAQLARIRNAIPKPDANTLMQKIIPKTDIENYINPTSNYYKKIGGYVSTAADTKHLKTFDDLYYGERLDYTNSRFFMSANSCGIIRFKNTRSSEVVIPTGAPYNGYDYPFTAHGFTSGSNGRLGVPEWHFQSKIDIQEGTEIWEISNDGTEELRAIYRSGKFVIIK
;
A
#
# COMPACT_ATOMS: atom_id res chain seq x y z
N MET A 1 -24.96 4.48 -0.39
CA MET A 1 -23.49 4.66 -0.37
C MET A 1 -23.22 6.04 0.21
N ASP A 2 -22.38 6.17 1.25
CA ASP A 2 -22.11 7.49 1.83
C ASP A 2 -21.33 8.39 0.83
N ALA A 3 -21.40 9.70 1.03
CA ALA A 3 -20.81 10.68 0.12
C ALA A 3 -19.29 10.54 -0.02
N PHE A 4 -18.58 10.16 1.04
CA PHE A 4 -17.13 9.94 1.00
C PHE A 4 -16.79 8.74 0.13
N ARG A 5 -17.47 7.61 0.35
CA ARG A 5 -17.31 6.39 -0.43
C ARG A 5 -17.62 6.62 -1.91
N TYR A 6 -18.64 7.42 -2.21
CA TYR A 6 -18.95 7.80 -3.59
C TYR A 6 -17.80 8.56 -4.26
N MET A 7 -17.19 9.51 -3.54
CA MET A 7 -16.12 10.33 -4.10
C MET A 7 -14.83 9.53 -4.34
N ILE A 8 -14.41 8.67 -3.41
CA ILE A 8 -13.12 7.94 -3.55
C ILE A 8 -13.15 6.88 -4.66
N LEU A 9 -14.32 6.44 -5.11
CA LEU A 9 -14.45 5.46 -6.20
C LEU A 9 -14.07 6.02 -7.57
N LYS A 10 -13.93 7.35 -7.69
CA LYS A 10 -13.71 8.04 -8.96
C LYS A 10 -12.30 8.61 -9.03
N ASN A 11 -11.76 8.68 -10.24
CA ASN A 11 -10.59 9.51 -10.48
C ASN A 11 -10.94 11.00 -10.22
N VAL A 12 -9.98 11.77 -9.71
CA VAL A 12 -10.14 13.20 -9.37
C VAL A 12 -10.71 14.03 -10.54
N ASN A 13 -10.43 13.66 -11.78
CA ASN A 13 -10.92 14.36 -12.98
C ASN A 13 -12.44 14.22 -13.18
N ALA A 14 -13.07 13.23 -12.56
CA ALA A 14 -14.52 13.00 -12.61
C ALA A 14 -15.28 13.61 -11.41
N LEU A 15 -14.58 14.35 -10.54
CA LEU A 15 -15.16 15.04 -9.39
C LEU A 15 -15.40 16.51 -9.70
N THR A 16 -16.46 17.06 -9.11
CA THR A 16 -16.70 18.51 -9.06
C THR A 16 -15.67 19.20 -8.16
N GLU A 17 -15.48 20.52 -8.32
CA GLU A 17 -14.55 21.28 -7.46
C GLU A 17 -14.91 21.20 -5.97
N THR A 18 -16.20 21.13 -5.63
CA THR A 18 -16.66 20.96 -4.25
C THR A 18 -16.27 19.59 -3.69
N GLU A 19 -16.46 18.52 -4.46
CA GLU A 19 -16.05 17.16 -4.08
C GLU A 19 -14.52 17.05 -3.95
N LYS A 20 -13.76 17.64 -4.87
CA LYS A 20 -12.29 17.72 -4.79
C LYS A 20 -11.85 18.41 -3.50
N ALA A 21 -12.44 19.56 -3.19
CA ALA A 21 -12.14 20.31 -1.97
C ALA A 21 -12.50 19.50 -0.70
N GLN A 22 -13.62 18.77 -0.73
CA GLN A 22 -14.02 17.91 0.39
C GLN A 22 -13.06 16.73 0.60
N LEU A 23 -12.70 15.99 -0.47
CA LEU A 23 -11.70 14.92 -0.37
C LEU A 23 -10.34 15.45 0.07
N ALA A 24 -9.90 16.60 -0.46
CA ALA A 24 -8.65 17.22 -0.04
C ALA A 24 -8.65 17.56 1.45
N ARG A 25 -9.77 18.11 1.99
CA ARG A 25 -9.90 18.37 3.43
C ARG A 25 -9.80 17.09 4.26
N ILE A 26 -10.52 16.03 3.86
CA ILE A 26 -10.47 14.74 4.55
C ILE A 26 -9.05 14.16 4.50
N ARG A 27 -8.43 14.17 3.32
CA ARG A 27 -7.10 13.58 3.12
C ARG A 27 -6.01 14.30 3.91
N ASN A 28 -6.07 15.63 3.98
CA ASN A 28 -5.10 16.44 4.74
C ASN A 28 -5.32 16.38 6.25
N ALA A 29 -6.51 15.98 6.71
CA ALA A 29 -6.77 15.76 8.13
C ALA A 29 -6.15 14.45 8.66
N ILE A 30 -5.80 13.51 7.78
CA ILE A 30 -5.11 12.27 8.14
C ILE A 30 -3.65 12.62 8.45
N PRO A 31 -3.15 12.34 9.68
CA PRO A 31 -1.79 12.65 10.06
C PRO A 31 -0.76 12.06 9.10
N LYS A 32 0.23 12.86 8.73
CA LYS A 32 1.38 12.38 7.97
C LYS A 32 2.13 11.34 8.83
N PRO A 33 2.49 10.16 8.29
CA PRO A 33 3.24 9.18 9.05
C PRO A 33 4.61 9.75 9.45
N ASP A 34 5.04 9.39 10.64
CA ASP A 34 6.33 9.76 11.22
C ASP A 34 7.25 8.53 11.36
N ALA A 35 8.40 8.70 12.02
CA ALA A 35 9.36 7.62 12.23
C ALA A 35 8.83 6.46 13.10
N ASN A 36 7.77 6.68 13.88
CA ASN A 36 7.15 5.68 14.74
C ASN A 36 5.97 4.97 14.08
N THR A 37 5.47 5.52 12.96
CA THR A 37 4.31 4.99 12.26
C THR A 37 4.67 3.68 11.56
N LEU A 38 3.88 2.64 11.82
CA LEU A 38 4.01 1.36 11.13
C LEU A 38 3.39 1.49 9.73
N MET A 39 4.25 1.50 8.72
CA MET A 39 3.88 1.52 7.31
C MET A 39 3.77 0.09 6.79
N GLN A 40 3.06 -0.08 5.68
CA GLN A 40 3.04 -1.34 4.96
C GLN A 40 3.08 -1.19 3.44
N LYS A 41 3.71 -2.17 2.79
CA LYS A 41 3.70 -2.35 1.34
C LYS A 41 3.16 -3.73 1.02
N ILE A 42 2.07 -3.79 0.26
CA ILE A 42 1.57 -5.05 -0.27
C ILE A 42 2.44 -5.44 -1.48
N ILE A 43 2.88 -6.71 -1.54
CA ILE A 43 3.70 -7.29 -2.60
C ILE A 43 3.07 -8.59 -3.11
N PRO A 44 3.25 -8.94 -4.39
CA PRO A 44 2.80 -10.24 -4.90
C PRO A 44 3.43 -11.39 -4.09
N LYS A 45 2.71 -12.51 -3.95
CA LYS A 45 3.24 -13.73 -3.30
C LYS A 45 4.61 -14.14 -3.85
N THR A 46 4.77 -14.04 -5.17
CA THR A 46 6.03 -14.37 -5.86
C THR A 46 7.20 -13.46 -5.50
N ASP A 47 6.94 -12.26 -4.99
CA ASP A 47 7.98 -11.34 -4.54
C ASP A 47 8.45 -11.60 -3.11
N ILE A 48 7.72 -12.36 -2.29
CA ILE A 48 8.16 -12.73 -0.94
C ILE A 48 9.54 -13.40 -1.00
N GLU A 49 9.67 -14.46 -1.80
CA GLU A 49 10.94 -15.18 -1.96
C GLU A 49 12.02 -14.32 -2.62
N ASN A 50 11.64 -13.34 -3.45
CA ASN A 50 12.58 -12.43 -4.08
C ASN A 50 13.23 -11.45 -3.07
N TYR A 51 12.52 -11.05 -2.02
CA TYR A 51 13.08 -10.25 -0.92
C TYR A 51 13.90 -11.11 0.04
N ILE A 52 13.44 -12.33 0.33
CA ILE A 52 14.08 -13.22 1.30
C ILE A 52 15.38 -13.83 0.75
N ASN A 53 15.45 -14.07 -0.57
CA ASN A 53 16.61 -14.67 -1.20
C ASN A 53 17.85 -13.76 -1.07
N PRO A 54 18.91 -14.18 -0.34
CA PRO A 54 20.09 -13.35 -0.10
C PRO A 54 20.94 -13.08 -1.36
N THR A 55 20.71 -13.84 -2.44
CA THR A 55 21.39 -13.64 -3.73
C THR A 55 20.65 -12.67 -4.66
N SER A 56 19.44 -12.23 -4.27
CA SER A 56 18.65 -11.26 -5.02
C SER A 56 19.28 -9.87 -4.95
N ASN A 57 19.67 -9.34 -6.11
CA ASN A 57 20.18 -7.97 -6.22
C ASN A 57 19.06 -6.94 -6.46
N TYR A 58 17.83 -7.40 -6.68
CA TYR A 58 16.74 -6.57 -7.20
C TYR A 58 15.84 -5.99 -6.09
N TYR A 59 15.73 -6.67 -4.95
CA TYR A 59 14.74 -6.37 -3.91
C TYR A 59 15.39 -5.97 -2.58
N LYS A 60 16.16 -4.87 -2.60
CA LYS A 60 16.87 -4.33 -1.43
C LYS A 60 16.26 -3.04 -0.87
N LYS A 61 15.18 -2.56 -1.48
CA LYS A 61 14.56 -1.26 -1.16
C LYS A 61 13.05 -1.35 -1.27
N ILE A 62 12.35 -0.56 -0.47
CA ILE A 62 10.89 -0.41 -0.53
C ILE A 62 10.58 0.85 -1.33
N GLY A 63 9.55 0.84 -2.16
CA GLY A 63 9.16 2.03 -2.92
C GLY A 63 7.76 1.97 -3.50
N GLY A 64 7.42 3.02 -4.24
CA GLY A 64 6.09 3.23 -4.79
C GLY A 64 5.08 3.59 -3.70
N TYR A 65 3.83 3.18 -3.91
CA TYR A 65 2.70 3.48 -3.05
C TYR A 65 2.63 2.54 -1.84
N VAL A 66 2.31 3.10 -0.68
CA VAL A 66 2.23 2.42 0.62
C VAL A 66 1.05 2.96 1.43
N SER A 67 0.61 2.21 2.42
CA SER A 67 -0.42 2.60 3.38
C SER A 67 0.11 2.48 4.80
N THR A 68 -0.56 3.06 5.80
CA THR A 68 -0.24 2.76 7.20
C THR A 68 -0.93 1.45 7.59
N ALA A 69 -0.31 0.65 8.45
CA ALA A 69 -0.94 -0.59 8.93
C ALA A 69 -2.24 -0.32 9.73
N ALA A 70 -2.36 0.87 10.32
CA ALA A 70 -3.58 1.28 11.03
C ALA A 70 -4.74 1.51 10.06
N ASP A 71 -4.49 2.19 8.94
CA ASP A 71 -5.52 2.52 7.96
C ASP A 71 -6.00 1.30 7.17
N THR A 72 -5.27 0.20 7.19
CA THR A 72 -5.65 -1.06 6.52
C THR A 72 -6.20 -2.11 7.46
N LYS A 73 -6.43 -1.79 8.74
CA LYS A 73 -6.87 -2.76 9.75
C LYS A 73 -8.21 -3.43 9.43
N HIS A 74 -9.06 -2.80 8.62
CA HIS A 74 -10.31 -3.39 8.14
C HIS A 74 -10.12 -4.36 6.97
N LEU A 75 -8.95 -4.37 6.31
CA LEU A 75 -8.62 -5.29 5.22
C LEU A 75 -7.93 -6.53 5.81
N LYS A 76 -8.72 -7.57 6.13
CA LYS A 76 -8.27 -8.67 6.99
C LYS A 76 -7.83 -9.92 6.23
N THR A 77 -8.02 -9.93 4.92
CA THR A 77 -7.76 -11.08 4.05
C THR A 77 -7.03 -10.62 2.80
N PHE A 78 -6.42 -11.57 2.07
CA PHE A 78 -5.89 -11.24 0.74
C PHE A 78 -6.98 -10.70 -0.20
N ASP A 79 -8.20 -11.23 -0.17
CA ASP A 79 -9.35 -10.70 -0.92
C ASP A 79 -9.65 -9.23 -0.59
N ASP A 80 -9.66 -8.89 0.70
CA ASP A 80 -9.88 -7.51 1.13
C ASP A 80 -8.76 -6.58 0.68
N LEU A 81 -7.50 -7.00 0.79
CA LEU A 81 -6.36 -6.22 0.33
C LEU A 81 -6.37 -6.07 -1.19
N TYR A 82 -6.67 -7.14 -1.92
CA TYR A 82 -6.71 -7.15 -3.38
C TYR A 82 -7.68 -6.11 -3.92
N TYR A 83 -8.90 -6.07 -3.37
CA TYR A 83 -9.92 -5.13 -3.80
C TYR A 83 -9.83 -3.77 -3.10
N GLY A 84 -9.45 -3.71 -1.83
CA GLY A 84 -9.33 -2.48 -1.04
C GLY A 84 -8.18 -1.59 -1.52
N GLU A 85 -7.00 -2.19 -1.72
CA GLU A 85 -5.81 -1.49 -2.24
C GLU A 85 -5.79 -1.41 -3.77
N ARG A 86 -6.89 -1.80 -4.44
CA ARG A 86 -7.04 -1.74 -5.90
C ARG A 86 -5.94 -2.48 -6.67
N LEU A 87 -5.54 -3.64 -6.17
CA LEU A 87 -4.54 -4.51 -6.79
C LEU A 87 -5.11 -5.29 -7.99
N ASP A 88 -6.39 -5.11 -8.30
CA ASP A 88 -7.16 -5.73 -9.38
C ASP A 88 -7.04 -5.01 -10.74
N TYR A 89 -6.08 -4.09 -10.88
CA TYR A 89 -5.88 -3.33 -12.11
C TYR A 89 -5.31 -4.16 -13.26
N THR A 90 -5.55 -3.71 -14.48
CA THR A 90 -5.01 -4.33 -15.70
C THR A 90 -3.48 -4.44 -15.63
N ASN A 91 -2.93 -5.61 -15.97
CA ASN A 91 -1.50 -5.94 -15.89
C ASN A 91 -0.92 -5.95 -14.46
N SER A 92 -1.78 -6.06 -13.45
CA SER A 92 -1.33 -6.32 -12.08
C SER A 92 -0.52 -7.61 -12.00
N ARG A 93 0.48 -7.61 -11.11
CA ARG A 93 1.26 -8.80 -10.74
C ARG A 93 0.58 -9.61 -9.63
N PHE A 94 -0.56 -9.13 -9.11
CA PHE A 94 -1.36 -9.81 -8.11
C PHE A 94 -2.41 -10.68 -8.79
N PHE A 95 -2.49 -11.94 -8.37
CA PHE A 95 -3.45 -12.91 -8.88
C PHE A 95 -4.21 -13.54 -7.71
N MET A 96 -5.54 -13.45 -7.72
CA MET A 96 -6.37 -14.06 -6.67
C MET A 96 -6.16 -15.57 -6.54
N SER A 97 -5.80 -16.26 -7.64
CA SER A 97 -5.46 -17.69 -7.64
C SER A 97 -4.22 -18.05 -6.82
N ALA A 98 -3.39 -17.07 -6.43
CA ALA A 98 -2.25 -17.29 -5.53
C ALA A 98 -2.70 -17.61 -4.09
N ASN A 99 -3.95 -17.30 -3.74
CA ASN A 99 -4.60 -17.47 -2.43
C ASN A 99 -3.98 -16.69 -1.25
N SER A 100 -2.90 -15.95 -1.50
CA SER A 100 -2.22 -15.10 -0.53
C SER A 100 -1.43 -13.98 -1.21
N CYS A 101 -1.01 -12.99 -0.43
CA CYS A 101 -0.02 -11.99 -0.83
C CYS A 101 0.99 -11.72 0.30
N GLY A 102 2.05 -10.99 -0.02
CA GLY A 102 3.02 -10.54 0.98
C GLY A 102 2.71 -9.14 1.49
N ILE A 103 3.05 -8.88 2.75
CA ILE A 103 3.03 -7.55 3.36
C ILE A 103 4.42 -7.27 3.93
N ILE A 104 5.07 -6.22 3.45
CA ILE A 104 6.27 -5.68 4.10
C ILE A 104 5.82 -4.64 5.12
N ARG A 105 5.97 -4.93 6.42
CA ARG A 105 5.68 -3.99 7.52
C ARG A 105 6.98 -3.35 7.99
N PHE A 106 7.04 -2.02 7.98
CA PHE A 106 8.28 -1.29 8.25
C PHE A 106 8.03 0.05 8.93
N LYS A 107 9.03 0.53 9.66
CA LYS A 107 9.15 1.94 10.07
C LYS A 107 10.14 2.62 9.15
N ASN A 108 10.00 3.94 8.99
CA ASN A 108 10.93 4.70 8.17
C ASN A 108 11.29 6.03 8.83
N THR A 109 12.58 6.27 9.00
CA THR A 109 13.13 7.53 9.51
C THR A 109 13.09 8.68 8.49
N ARG A 110 12.92 8.38 7.19
CA ARG A 110 12.77 9.38 6.11
C ARG A 110 11.31 9.80 5.90
N SER A 111 10.56 9.96 7.00
CA SER A 111 9.14 10.31 6.98
C SER A 111 8.85 11.69 6.38
N SER A 112 9.83 12.58 6.29
CA SER A 112 9.68 13.86 5.58
C SER A 112 9.43 13.66 4.07
N GLU A 113 9.96 12.59 3.47
CA GLU A 113 9.92 12.31 2.03
C GLU A 113 8.66 11.62 1.53
N VAL A 114 7.79 11.18 2.45
CA VAL A 114 6.52 10.57 2.08
C VAL A 114 5.50 11.66 1.75
N VAL A 115 4.88 11.55 0.58
CA VAL A 115 3.92 12.55 0.09
C VAL A 115 2.56 11.91 -0.11
N ILE A 116 1.53 12.74 -0.13
CA ILE A 116 0.21 12.35 -0.60
C ILE A 116 0.30 12.33 -2.13
N PRO A 117 -0.03 11.21 -2.80
CA PRO A 117 0.04 11.14 -4.25
C PRO A 117 -1.17 11.83 -4.87
N THR A 118 -1.04 13.15 -5.05
CA THR A 118 -2.07 14.04 -5.63
C THR A 118 -1.45 15.01 -6.63
N GLY A 119 -2.23 15.46 -7.60
CA GLY A 119 -1.91 16.61 -8.45
C GLY A 119 -1.24 16.29 -9.79
N ALA A 120 -0.82 17.35 -10.50
CA ALA A 120 -0.43 17.35 -11.91
C ALA A 120 0.59 16.27 -12.34
N PRO A 121 1.64 15.94 -11.56
CA PRO A 121 2.55 14.84 -11.92
C PRO A 121 1.83 13.52 -12.15
N TYR A 122 0.65 13.36 -11.53
CA TYR A 122 -0.09 12.12 -11.55
C TYR A 122 -1.43 12.16 -12.32
N ASN A 123 -1.80 13.31 -12.89
CA ASN A 123 -3.07 13.52 -13.59
C ASN A 123 -3.18 12.73 -14.92
N GLY A 124 -2.07 12.23 -15.44
CA GLY A 124 -2.01 11.42 -16.67
C GLY A 124 -1.80 9.93 -16.45
N TYR A 125 -1.78 9.46 -15.20
CA TYR A 125 -1.75 8.02 -14.93
C TYR A 125 -3.15 7.44 -15.09
N ASP A 126 -3.25 6.39 -15.90
CA ASP A 126 -4.48 5.63 -16.03
C ASP A 126 -4.85 4.93 -14.71
N TYR A 127 -6.12 4.54 -14.63
CA TYR A 127 -6.65 3.70 -13.57
C TYR A 127 -5.72 2.49 -13.31
N PRO A 128 -5.39 2.18 -12.04
CA PRO A 128 -6.18 2.38 -10.82
C PRO A 128 -5.91 3.68 -10.08
N PHE A 129 -5.02 4.53 -10.59
CA PHE A 129 -4.62 5.74 -9.88
C PHE A 129 -5.72 6.80 -9.89
N THR A 130 -6.07 7.31 -8.71
CA THR A 130 -7.22 8.22 -8.53
C THR A 130 -6.83 9.69 -8.41
N ALA A 131 -5.54 9.99 -8.17
CA ALA A 131 -4.97 11.33 -8.00
C ALA A 131 -5.54 12.16 -6.84
N HIS A 132 -6.27 11.54 -5.91
CA HIS A 132 -6.80 12.18 -4.69
C HIS A 132 -6.20 11.65 -3.38
N GLY A 133 -5.18 10.79 -3.46
CA GLY A 133 -4.47 10.26 -2.27
C GLY A 133 -5.21 9.18 -1.50
N PHE A 134 -6.21 8.52 -2.11
CA PHE A 134 -6.81 7.29 -1.59
C PHE A 134 -6.87 6.24 -2.69
N THR A 135 -6.70 4.97 -2.35
CA THR A 135 -7.12 3.89 -3.23
C THR A 135 -8.64 3.91 -3.35
N SER A 136 -9.18 3.58 -4.53
CA SER A 136 -10.61 3.69 -4.76
C SER A 136 -11.43 2.58 -4.09
N GLY A 137 -10.80 1.44 -3.78
CA GLY A 137 -11.52 0.21 -3.48
C GLY A 137 -12.33 -0.31 -4.69
N SER A 138 -12.54 -1.61 -4.76
CA SER A 138 -13.42 -2.24 -5.73
C SER A 138 -14.17 -3.40 -5.07
N ASN A 139 -15.09 -4.04 -5.80
CA ASN A 139 -15.88 -5.17 -5.30
C ASN A 139 -16.49 -4.95 -3.89
N GLY A 140 -16.95 -3.74 -3.61
CA GLY A 140 -17.55 -3.41 -2.32
C GLY A 140 -16.56 -3.17 -1.15
N ARG A 141 -15.24 -3.21 -1.36
CA ARG A 141 -14.24 -2.90 -0.33
C ARG A 141 -13.98 -1.40 -0.27
N LEU A 142 -13.83 -0.86 0.93
CA LEU A 142 -13.45 0.54 1.14
C LEU A 142 -11.93 0.67 0.95
N GLY A 143 -11.51 1.58 0.08
CA GLY A 143 -10.10 1.91 -0.08
C GLY A 143 -9.50 2.62 1.12
N VAL A 144 -8.21 2.97 1.01
CA VAL A 144 -7.40 3.48 2.12
C VAL A 144 -6.61 4.71 1.71
N PRO A 145 -6.15 5.52 2.66
CA PRO A 145 -5.26 6.64 2.38
C PRO A 145 -3.93 6.11 1.84
N GLU A 146 -3.54 6.63 0.68
CA GLU A 146 -2.30 6.24 0.01
C GLU A 146 -1.19 7.25 0.30
N TRP A 147 0.02 6.74 0.44
CA TRP A 147 1.25 7.50 0.63
C TRP A 147 2.26 7.06 -0.44
N HIS A 148 3.12 7.97 -0.88
CA HIS A 148 4.12 7.68 -1.91
C HIS A 148 5.49 8.17 -1.48
N PHE A 149 6.51 7.30 -1.59
CA PHE A 149 7.89 7.72 -1.43
C PHE A 149 8.44 8.23 -2.76
N GLN A 150 8.94 9.47 -2.77
CA GLN A 150 9.54 10.07 -3.98
C GLN A 150 10.80 9.35 -4.45
N SER A 151 11.47 8.60 -3.55
CA SER A 151 12.59 7.72 -3.87
C SER A 151 12.44 6.37 -3.15
N LYS A 152 13.02 5.30 -3.70
CA LYS A 152 13.04 4.01 -2.99
C LYS A 152 13.85 4.16 -1.69
N ILE A 153 13.31 3.66 -0.58
CA ILE A 153 13.93 3.70 0.74
C ILE A 153 14.65 2.39 1.06
N ASP A 154 15.75 2.48 1.79
CA ASP A 154 16.46 1.30 2.27
C ASP A 154 15.65 0.57 3.34
N ILE A 155 15.79 -0.75 3.39
CA ILE A 155 15.11 -1.59 4.36
C ILE A 155 15.83 -1.44 5.71
N GLN A 156 15.05 -1.14 6.75
CA GLN A 156 15.59 -0.90 8.10
C GLN A 156 15.52 -2.16 8.96
N GLU A 157 16.41 -2.24 9.95
CA GLU A 157 16.42 -3.29 10.97
C GLU A 157 15.02 -3.46 11.59
N GLY A 158 14.58 -4.71 11.73
CA GLY A 158 13.25 -5.03 12.25
C GLY A 158 12.11 -4.90 11.25
N THR A 159 12.37 -4.58 9.97
CA THR A 159 11.35 -4.70 8.91
C THR A 159 10.90 -6.15 8.79
N GLU A 160 9.60 -6.38 8.69
CA GLU A 160 9.00 -7.70 8.66
C GLU A 160 8.38 -7.98 7.28
N ILE A 161 8.45 -9.24 6.85
CA ILE A 161 7.67 -9.76 5.72
C ILE A 161 6.68 -10.76 6.27
N TRP A 162 5.41 -10.49 6.05
CA TRP A 162 4.28 -11.34 6.37
C TRP A 162 3.68 -11.91 5.08
N GLU A 163 3.09 -13.10 5.16
CA GLU A 163 2.18 -13.63 4.15
C GLU A 163 0.77 -13.66 4.73
N ILE A 164 -0.20 -13.13 4.00
CA ILE A 164 -1.61 -13.12 4.40
C ILE A 164 -2.45 -13.92 3.41
N SER A 165 -3.25 -14.84 3.91
CA SER A 165 -4.09 -15.74 3.11
C SER A 165 -5.54 -15.22 2.96
N ASN A 166 -6.31 -15.83 2.07
CA ASN A 166 -7.72 -15.50 1.84
C ASN A 166 -8.63 -15.76 3.07
N ASP A 167 -8.21 -16.65 3.97
CA ASP A 167 -8.91 -16.89 5.25
C ASP A 167 -8.51 -15.89 6.35
N GLY A 168 -7.59 -14.99 6.05
CA GLY A 168 -7.06 -13.98 6.99
C GLY A 168 -5.94 -14.48 7.89
N THR A 169 -5.43 -15.69 7.67
CA THR A 169 -4.24 -16.18 8.37
C THR A 169 -3.03 -15.32 7.96
N GLU A 170 -2.34 -14.75 8.95
CA GLU A 170 -1.06 -14.05 8.78
C GLU A 170 0.10 -14.92 9.30
N GLU A 171 1.12 -15.12 8.47
CA GLU A 171 2.35 -15.84 8.82
C GLU A 171 3.55 -14.89 8.69
N LEU A 172 4.35 -14.76 9.75
CA LEU A 172 5.60 -14.00 9.70
C LEU A 172 6.66 -14.83 8.97
N ARG A 173 7.02 -14.43 7.75
CA ARG A 173 7.96 -15.17 6.90
C ARG A 173 9.41 -14.80 7.18
N ALA A 174 9.70 -13.52 7.43
CA ALA A 174 11.07 -13.07 7.68
C ALA A 174 11.16 -11.73 8.42
N ILE A 175 12.30 -11.50 9.08
CA ILE A 175 12.66 -10.21 9.71
C ILE A 175 14.01 -9.74 9.16
N TYR A 176 14.11 -8.47 8.78
CA TYR A 176 15.36 -7.85 8.34
C TYR A 176 16.30 -7.66 9.53
N ARG A 177 17.42 -8.38 9.50
CA ARG A 177 18.48 -8.35 10.51
C ARG A 177 19.86 -8.33 9.90
N SER A 178 20.71 -7.42 10.37
CA SER A 178 22.12 -7.35 9.97
C SER A 178 22.31 -7.32 8.44
N GLY A 179 21.49 -6.52 7.74
CA GLY A 179 21.59 -6.30 6.30
C GLY A 179 20.89 -7.32 5.40
N LYS A 180 20.14 -8.28 5.95
CA LYS A 180 19.38 -9.28 5.17
C LYS A 180 18.10 -9.73 5.88
N PHE A 181 17.14 -10.26 5.12
CA PHE A 181 16.01 -10.96 5.72
C PHE A 181 16.44 -12.32 6.27
N VAL A 182 16.06 -12.59 7.52
CA VAL A 182 16.23 -13.87 8.21
C VAL A 182 14.85 -14.53 8.30
N ILE A 183 14.72 -15.73 7.74
CA ILE A 183 13.48 -16.51 7.73
C ILE A 183 13.12 -16.90 9.17
N ILE A 184 11.86 -16.70 9.54
CA ILE A 184 11.27 -17.16 10.79
C ILE A 184 10.40 -18.36 10.40
N LYS A 185 10.77 -19.55 10.87
CA LYS A 185 9.97 -20.77 10.67
C LYS A 185 8.95 -20.90 11.79
#